data_AF-A0A031FPK4-F1
#
_entry.id   AF-A0A031FPK4-F1
#
_cell.length_a   1.000
_cell.length_b   1.000
_cell.length_c   1.000
_cell.angle_alpha   90.00
_cell.angle_beta   90.00
_cell.angle_gamma   90.00
#
_symmetry.space_group_name_H-M   'P 1'
#
loop_
_entity.id
_entity.type
_entity.pdbx_description
1 polymer ?
#
loop_
_entity_poly.entity_id
_entity_poly.type
_entity_poly.pdbx_seq_one_letter_code
_entity_poly.pdbx_strand_id
1 'polypeptide(L)' 'MIPLGVPHSGPDIASNILVLCPNHHAQCDLGAIELDRHALRSAPGHIVSADSIDYHNSKIFAGM' A
#
# COMPACT_ATOMS: atom_id res chain seq x y z
N MET A 1 1.67 -0.20 -1.11
CA MET A 1 2.57 -0.53 0.01
C MET A 1 3.55 -1.61 -0.38
N ILE A 2 4.78 -1.53 0.12
CA ILE A 2 5.81 -2.55 -0.08
C ILE A 2 5.81 -3.47 1.15
N PRO A 3 5.53 -4.78 1.00
CA PRO A 3 5.60 -5.70 2.13
C PRO A 3 6.99 -5.73 2.77
N LEU A 4 7.03 -5.89 4.10
CA LEU A 4 8.29 -6.09 4.82
C LEU A 4 8.88 -7.47 4.50
N GLY A 5 10.20 -7.60 4.64
CA GLY A 5 10.91 -8.88 4.49
C GLY A 5 11.02 -9.40 3.05
N VAL A 6 11.77 -10.47 2.87
CA VAL A 6 12.02 -11.08 1.54
C VAL A 6 10.71 -11.66 0.99
N PRO A 7 10.38 -11.46 -0.30
CA PRO A 7 11.24 -10.92 -1.37
C PRO A 7 11.15 -9.40 -1.61
N HIS A 8 10.29 -8.68 -0.90
CA HIS A 8 9.96 -7.28 -1.23
C HIS A 8 10.82 -6.26 -0.48
N SER A 9 11.24 -6.58 0.74
CA SER A 9 12.13 -5.81 1.61
C SER A 9 11.71 -4.35 1.78
N GLY A 10 10.40 -4.11 1.93
CA GLY A 10 9.84 -2.79 2.18
C GLY A 10 10.32 -2.17 3.49
N PRO A 11 10.38 -0.83 3.58
CA PRO A 11 10.80 -0.15 4.81
C PRO A 11 9.68 -0.08 5.85
N ASP A 12 10.03 -0.22 7.13
CA ASP A 12 9.13 -0.01 8.27
C ASP A 12 9.09 1.48 8.66
N ILE A 13 8.33 2.25 7.88
CA ILE A 13 8.18 3.70 8.02
C ILE A 13 6.74 4.12 7.73
N ALA A 14 6.29 5.23 8.34
CA ALA A 14 4.91 5.72 8.21
C ALA A 14 4.46 5.96 6.76
N SER A 15 5.38 6.37 5.87
CA SER A 15 5.07 6.59 4.46
C SER A 15 4.83 5.30 3.66
N ASN A 16 5.14 4.14 4.22
CA ASN A 16 4.88 2.82 3.65
C ASN A 16 3.71 2.09 4.35
N ILE A 17 2.84 2.83 5.06
CA ILE A 17 1.69 2.28 5.79
C ILE A 17 0.39 2.97 5.33
N LEU A 18 -0.66 2.18 5.13
CA LEU A 18 -2.04 2.64 4.97
C LEU A 18 -2.90 2.19 6.14
N VAL A 19 -3.78 3.08 6.61
CA VAL A 19 -4.81 2.74 7.60
C VAL A 19 -6.09 2.40 6.85
N LEU A 20 -6.48 1.14 6.88
CA LEU A 20 -7.63 0.60 6.16
C LEU A 20 -8.59 -0.10 7.14
N CYS A 21 -9.87 -0.18 6.78
CA CYS A 21 -10.80 -1.05 7.51
C CYS A 21 -10.49 -2.53 7.22
N PRO A 22 -11.01 -3.48 8.02
CA PRO A 22 -10.66 -4.91 7.87
C PRO A 22 -10.87 -5.47 6.47
N ASN A 23 -11.95 -5.07 5.78
CA ASN A 23 -12.25 -5.58 4.43
C ASN A 23 -11.24 -5.08 3.41
N HIS A 24 -10.97 -3.77 3.37
CA HIS A 24 -10.01 -3.19 2.42
C HIS A 24 -8.57 -3.58 2.76
N HIS A 25 -8.27 -3.83 4.04
CA HIS A 25 -6.98 -4.38 4.45
C HIS A 25 -6.73 -5.74 3.79
N ALA A 26 -7.70 -6.67 3.89
CA ALA A 26 -7.59 -7.97 3.24
C ALA A 26 -7.50 -7.86 1.71
N GLN A 27 -8.28 -6.96 1.09
CA GLN A 27 -8.17 -6.73 -0.36
C GLN A 27 -6.81 -6.18 -0.76
N CYS A 28 -6.23 -5.26 0.01
CA CYS A 28 -4.90 -4.70 -0.27
C CYS A 28 -3.82 -5.79 -0.14
N ASP A 29 -3.83 -6.56 0.95
CA ASP A 29 -2.81 -7.60 1.20
C ASP A 29 -2.83 -8.71 0.15
N LEU A 30 -4.03 -9.05 -0.35
CA LEU A 30 -4.23 -10.07 -1.37
C LEU A 30 -4.09 -9.53 -2.80
N GLY A 31 -3.78 -8.24 -2.98
CA GLY A 31 -3.69 -7.61 -4.29
C GLY A 31 -5.03 -7.50 -5.03
N ALA A 32 -6.16 -7.61 -4.35
CA ALA A 32 -7.51 -7.57 -4.92
C ALA A 32 -8.09 -6.16 -5.11
N ILE A 33 -7.32 -5.11 -4.80
CA ILE A 33 -7.71 -3.71 -4.98
C ILE A 33 -6.52 -2.90 -5.47
N GLU A 34 -6.71 -2.05 -6.47
CA GLU A 34 -5.70 -1.07 -6.89
C GLU A 34 -5.73 0.14 -5.95
N LEU A 35 -4.57 0.70 -5.62
CA LEU A 35 -4.47 1.91 -4.81
C LEU A 35 -4.46 3.16 -5.70
N ASP A 36 -5.54 3.93 -5.68
CA ASP A 36 -5.62 5.26 -6.30
C ASP A 36 -5.29 6.37 -5.29
N ARG A 37 -4.24 7.15 -5.58
CA ARG A 37 -3.81 8.31 -4.77
C ARG A 37 -4.92 9.33 -4.56
N HIS A 38 -5.81 9.52 -5.54
CA HIS A 38 -6.89 10.51 -5.45
C HIS A 38 -8.05 10.03 -4.59
N ALA A 39 -8.22 8.71 -4.42
CA ALA A 39 -9.23 8.11 -3.56
C ALA A 39 -8.79 8.02 -2.09
N LEU A 40 -7.48 8.12 -1.80
CA LEU A 40 -6.95 8.05 -0.44
C LEU A 40 -7.23 9.35 0.33
N ARG A 41 -7.89 9.22 1.49
CA ARG A 41 -8.07 10.35 2.40
C ARG A 41 -6.75 10.68 3.09
N SER A 42 -6.29 11.91 2.95
CA SER A 42 -5.13 12.40 3.71
C SER A 42 -5.45 12.52 5.20
N ALA A 43 -4.51 12.13 6.05
CA ALA A 43 -4.54 12.40 7.48
C ALA A 43 -3.43 13.41 7.82
N PRO A 44 -3.69 14.42 8.68
CA PRO A 44 -2.65 15.37 9.08
C PRO A 44 -1.41 14.67 9.63
N GLY A 45 -0.24 15.03 9.10
CA GLY A 45 1.05 14.43 9.51
C GLY A 45 1.33 13.04 8.95
N HIS A 46 0.43 12.46 8.14
CA HIS A 46 0.64 11.17 7.49
C HIS A 46 0.70 11.35 5.97
N ILE A 47 1.92 11.25 5.43
CA ILE A 47 2.19 11.36 4.00
C ILE A 47 2.57 9.98 3.50
N VAL A 48 1.74 9.43 2.62
CA VAL A 48 1.99 8.13 1.98
C VAL A 48 2.94 8.33 0.80
N SER A 49 3.93 7.46 0.69
CA SER A 49 4.91 7.47 -0.40
C SER A 49 4.26 7.10 -1.73
N ALA A 50 4.56 7.89 -2.76
CA ALA A 50 4.18 7.59 -4.12
C ALA A 50 4.76 6.24 -4.57
N ASP A 51 6.05 6.02 -4.32
CA ASP A 51 6.77 4.79 -4.68
C ASP A 51 6.15 3.56 -4.02
N SER A 52 5.70 3.68 -2.76
CA SER A 52 5.04 2.58 -2.07
C SER A 52 3.72 2.20 -2.74
N ILE A 53 2.95 3.18 -3.21
CA ILE A 53 1.71 2.94 -3.96
C ILE A 53 2.02 2.29 -5.31
N ASP A 54 2.96 2.85 -6.05
CA ASP A 54 3.33 2.37 -7.39
C ASP A 54 3.90 0.94 -7.34
N TYR A 55 4.70 0.62 -6.32
CA TYR A 55 5.19 -0.73 -6.09
C TYR A 55 4.04 -1.73 -5.90
N HIS A 56 3.06 -1.39 -5.06
CA HIS A 56 1.92 -2.27 -4.83
C HIS A 56 1.13 -2.50 -6.12
N ASN A 57 0.80 -1.43 -6.84
CA ASN A 57 0.01 -1.56 -8.04
C ASN A 57 0.74 -2.37 -9.12
N SER A 58 2.07 -2.26 -9.21
CA SER A 58 2.88 -2.97 -10.22
C SER A 58 3.33 -4.38 -9.82
N LYS A 59 3.43 -4.71 -8.52
CA LYS A 59 4.01 -5.98 -8.05
C LYS A 59 3.05 -6.85 -7.24
N ILE A 60 2.05 -6.25 -6.59
CA ILE A 60 1.11 -6.95 -5.72
C ILE A 60 -0.24 -7.06 -6.41
N PHE A 61 -0.79 -5.94 -6.89
CA PHE A 61 -2.05 -5.93 -7.66
C PHE A 61 -1.89 -6.58 -9.04
N ALA A 62 -0.90 -6.14 -9.84
CA ALA A 62 -0.64 -6.69 -11.17
C ALA A 62 -0.06 -8.13 -11.18
N GLY A 63 0.17 -8.72 -10.00
CA GLY A 63 0.62 -10.11 -9.85
C GLY A 63 -0.54 -11.12 -9.82
N MET A 64 -1.77 -10.67 -10.02
CA MET A 64 -2.98 -11.49 -10.17
C MET A 64 -3.29 -11.77 -11.65
#